data_AF-A0A2S5W7C1-F1
#
_entry.id   AF-A0A2S5W7C1-F1
#
_cell.length_a   1.000
_cell.length_b   1.000
_cell.length_c   1.000
_cell.angle_alpha   90.00
_cell.angle_beta   90.00
_cell.angle_gamma   90.00
#
_symmetry.space_group_name_H-M   'P 1'
#
loop_
_entity.id
_entity.type
_entity.pdbx_description
1 polymer ?
#
loop_
_entity_poly.entity_id
_entity_poly.type
_entity_poly.pdbx_seq_one_letter_code
_entity_poly.pdbx_strand_id
1 'polypeptide(L)'
;MSSGTQAGAGAAAEPVFGRKDVGSGKLSDYDYGMRPKNARVSIQLAGSDPFQETIADVEGRGLGELQVFIGRRTIEEERTDAPVAVRFFVDSRMTPIVGYIPRGLEAVALDTLTRLEERGRSTRIPAAIVKTRHGLRVSLLVGQTR
;
A
#
# COMPACT_ATOMS: atom_id res chain seq x y z
N MET A 1 37.72 9.70 -12.28
CA MET A 1 36.92 10.66 -11.49
C MET A 1 35.46 10.49 -11.88
N SER A 2 34.65 10.26 -10.87
CA SER A 2 33.24 9.90 -10.92
C SER A 2 32.37 10.98 -11.57
N SER A 3 31.36 10.56 -12.33
CA SER A 3 30.12 11.31 -12.56
C SER A 3 29.07 10.34 -13.11
N GLY A 4 28.45 9.56 -12.20
CA GLY A 4 27.24 8.80 -12.50
C GLY A 4 26.06 9.76 -12.45
N THR A 5 25.52 10.08 -13.61
CA THR A 5 24.32 10.93 -13.77
C THR A 5 23.13 10.27 -13.08
N GLN A 6 22.48 11.06 -12.21
CA GLN A 6 21.25 10.72 -11.50
C GLN A 6 20.17 10.25 -12.47
N ALA A 7 19.58 9.09 -12.18
CA ALA A 7 18.30 8.70 -12.76
C ALA A 7 17.22 9.63 -12.20
N GLY A 8 16.70 10.51 -13.05
CA GLY A 8 15.55 11.33 -12.74
C GLY A 8 14.36 10.43 -12.37
N ALA A 9 13.85 10.61 -11.16
CA ALA A 9 12.54 10.11 -10.79
C ALA A 9 11.53 10.80 -11.72
N GLY A 10 11.06 10.05 -12.72
CA GLY A 10 10.02 10.54 -13.61
C GLY A 10 8.79 10.90 -12.78
N ALA A 11 8.33 12.14 -12.90
CA ALA A 11 7.02 12.57 -12.46
C ALA A 11 5.99 11.62 -13.10
N ALA A 12 5.54 10.63 -12.34
CA ALA A 12 4.53 9.70 -12.81
C ALA A 12 3.23 10.49 -12.92
N ALA A 13 2.80 10.74 -14.16
CA ALA A 13 1.44 11.19 -14.45
C ALA A 13 0.46 10.32 -13.65
N GLU A 14 -0.60 10.94 -13.11
CA GLU A 14 -1.59 10.26 -12.30
C GLU A 14 -1.99 8.92 -12.96
N PRO A 15 -1.71 7.77 -12.34
CA PRO A 15 -2.06 6.49 -12.93
C PRO A 15 -3.58 6.40 -12.91
N VAL A 16 -4.19 6.63 -14.08
CA VAL A 16 -5.62 6.45 -14.29
C VAL A 16 -5.89 4.95 -14.24
N PHE A 17 -6.36 4.47 -13.10
CA PHE A 17 -6.72 3.07 -12.94
C PHE A 17 -7.99 2.76 -13.71
N GLY A 18 -8.07 1.56 -14.30
CA GLY A 18 -9.32 1.07 -14.86
C GLY A 18 -10.41 1.07 -13.77
N ARG A 19 -11.67 1.30 -14.14
CA ARG A 19 -12.81 1.39 -13.19
C ARG A 19 -12.91 0.20 -12.21
N LYS A 20 -12.34 -0.95 -12.55
CA LYS A 20 -12.35 -2.19 -11.76
C LYS A 20 -11.15 -2.33 -10.81
N ASP A 21 -10.21 -1.38 -10.85
CA ASP A 21 -8.95 -1.40 -10.13
C ASP A 21 -8.69 -0.06 -9.40
N VAL A 22 -9.76 0.66 -9.07
CA VAL A 22 -9.71 1.89 -8.26
C VAL A 22 -9.47 1.61 -6.77
N GLY A 23 -9.36 0.33 -6.39
CA GLY A 23 -9.29 -0.11 -5.00
C GLY A 23 -10.62 0.08 -4.25
N SER A 24 -10.61 -0.20 -2.95
CA SER A 24 -11.81 -0.05 -2.12
C SER A 24 -11.49 0.17 -0.64
N GLY A 25 -12.41 0.83 0.04
CA GLY A 25 -12.39 1.13 1.47
C GLY A 25 -13.37 2.26 1.77
N LYS A 26 -13.80 2.41 3.02
CA LYS A 26 -14.74 3.46 3.41
C LYS A 26 -14.20 4.26 4.58
N LEU A 27 -14.15 5.58 4.44
CA LEU A 27 -13.74 6.46 5.54
C LEU A 27 -14.67 6.33 6.76
N SER A 28 -15.94 5.96 6.53
CA SER A 28 -16.91 5.66 7.60
C SER A 28 -16.53 4.47 8.47
N ASP A 29 -15.61 3.61 8.04
CA ASP A 29 -15.14 2.46 8.82
C ASP A 29 -14.09 2.86 9.88
N TYR A 30 -13.74 4.14 9.92
CA TYR A 30 -12.78 4.71 10.86
C TYR A 30 -13.45 5.74 11.78
N ASP A 31 -12.88 5.93 12.97
CA ASP A 31 -13.26 7.02 13.86
C ASP A 31 -12.60 8.35 13.45
N TYR A 32 -12.87 9.42 14.20
CA TYR A 32 -12.30 10.74 13.94
C TYR A 32 -10.77 10.79 14.04
N GLY A 33 -10.16 9.82 14.73
CA GLY A 33 -8.70 9.64 14.81
C GLY A 33 -8.16 8.67 13.77
N MET A 34 -8.91 8.41 12.69
CA MET A 34 -8.54 7.49 11.61
C MET A 34 -8.23 6.06 12.10
N ARG A 35 -8.76 5.67 13.26
CA ARG A 35 -8.58 4.32 13.79
C ARG A 35 -9.68 3.41 13.26
N PRO A 36 -9.37 2.20 12.81
CA PRO A 36 -10.38 1.27 12.31
C PRO A 36 -11.36 0.92 13.43
N LYS A 37 -12.66 0.98 13.13
CA LYS A 37 -13.73 0.69 14.11
C LYS A 37 -13.75 -0.77 14.57
N ASN A 38 -13.24 -1.69 13.77
CA ASN A 38 -13.19 -3.12 14.10
C ASN A 38 -12.05 -3.85 13.36
N ALA A 39 -11.79 -5.10 13.74
CA ALA A 39 -10.69 -5.91 13.20
C ALA A 39 -10.86 -6.34 11.73
N ARG A 40 -12.06 -6.23 11.17
CA ARG A 40 -12.38 -6.63 9.79
C ARG A 40 -12.18 -5.50 8.77
N VAL A 41 -11.90 -4.28 9.25
CA VAL A 41 -11.67 -3.14 8.36
C VAL A 41 -10.42 -3.38 7.52
N SER A 42 -10.57 -3.26 6.21
CA SER A 42 -9.49 -3.44 5.25
C SER A 42 -9.53 -2.38 4.16
N ILE A 43 -8.37 -2.12 3.55
CA ILE A 43 -8.23 -1.27 2.37
C ILE A 43 -7.74 -2.14 1.23
N GLN A 44 -8.52 -2.28 0.17
CA GLN A 44 -8.04 -2.92 -1.05
C GLN A 44 -7.28 -1.89 -1.89
N LEU A 45 -6.06 -2.23 -2.30
CA LEU A 45 -5.23 -1.37 -3.14
C LEU A 45 -5.90 -1.07 -4.48
N ALA A 46 -5.62 0.14 -4.96
CA ALA A 46 -5.84 0.55 -6.33
C ALA A 46 -4.63 0.16 -7.20
N GLY A 47 -4.83 0.05 -8.51
CA GLY A 47 -3.74 -0.14 -9.45
C GLY A 47 -2.98 -1.45 -9.28
N SER A 48 -3.63 -2.54 -8.87
CA SER A 48 -2.97 -3.86 -8.78
C SER A 48 -2.86 -4.56 -10.15
N ASP A 49 -3.64 -4.17 -11.17
CA ASP A 49 -3.63 -4.75 -12.52
C ASP A 49 -2.25 -4.76 -13.21
N PRO A 50 -1.44 -3.68 -13.19
CA PRO A 50 -0.12 -3.72 -13.82
C PRO A 50 0.92 -4.53 -13.04
N PHE A 51 0.62 -5.00 -11.82
CA PHE A 51 1.57 -5.67 -10.92
C PHE A 51 1.23 -7.13 -10.64
N GLN A 52 0.40 -7.76 -11.49
CA GLN A 52 -0.07 -9.13 -11.26
C GLN A 52 1.06 -10.16 -11.13
N GLU A 53 2.13 -10.02 -11.92
CA GLU A 53 3.30 -10.91 -11.86
C GLU A 53 3.97 -10.81 -10.49
N THR A 54 4.26 -9.60 -10.02
CA THR A 54 4.86 -9.38 -8.68
C THR A 54 3.96 -9.90 -7.56
N ILE A 55 2.65 -9.74 -7.68
CA ILE A 55 1.70 -10.25 -6.68
C ILE A 55 1.67 -11.79 -6.70
N ALA A 56 1.66 -12.40 -7.89
CA ALA A 56 1.69 -13.85 -8.06
C ALA A 56 2.99 -14.47 -7.55
N ASP A 57 4.13 -13.81 -7.75
CA ASP A 57 5.42 -14.26 -7.20
C ASP A 57 5.42 -14.30 -5.68
N VAL A 58 4.79 -13.31 -5.03
CA VAL A 58 4.66 -13.28 -3.57
C VAL A 58 3.68 -14.36 -3.09
N GLU A 59 2.54 -14.53 -3.78
CA GLU A 59 1.56 -15.58 -3.47
C GLU A 59 2.18 -16.98 -3.60
N GLY A 60 2.94 -17.23 -4.67
CA GLY A 60 3.57 -18.51 -4.98
C GLY A 60 4.65 -18.94 -3.97
N ARG A 61 5.18 -18.01 -3.17
CA ARG A 61 6.10 -18.33 -2.05
C ARG A 61 5.40 -18.97 -0.85
N GLY A 62 4.07 -18.91 -0.77
CA GLY A 62 3.30 -19.55 0.30
C GLY A 62 3.60 -18.98 1.70
N LEU A 63 3.91 -17.68 1.80
CA LEU A 63 4.19 -17.02 3.06
C LEU A 63 2.91 -16.91 3.91
N GLY A 64 2.99 -17.24 5.20
CA GLY A 64 1.81 -17.25 6.09
C GLY A 64 1.27 -15.85 6.40
N GLU A 65 2.12 -14.96 6.91
CA GLU A 65 1.72 -13.58 7.24
C GLU A 65 2.41 -12.60 6.30
N LEU A 66 1.63 -11.97 5.42
CA LEU A 66 2.12 -10.92 4.55
C LEU A 66 2.05 -9.57 5.27
N GLN A 67 3.08 -8.76 5.04
CA GLN A 67 3.15 -7.41 5.55
C GLN A 67 3.50 -6.47 4.40
N VAL A 68 2.93 -5.28 4.42
CA VAL A 68 3.28 -4.23 3.46
C VAL A 68 4.17 -3.17 4.07
N PHE A 69 5.00 -2.60 3.21
CA PHE A 69 5.81 -1.43 3.46
C PHE A 69 5.30 -0.28 2.58
N ILE A 70 5.17 0.89 3.20
CA ILE A 70 4.81 2.14 2.54
C ILE A 70 5.92 3.14 2.89
N GLY A 71 6.55 3.71 1.86
CA GLY A 71 7.60 4.70 2.05
C GLY A 71 7.06 6.01 2.63
N ARG A 72 7.90 6.75 3.35
CA ARG A 72 7.58 8.13 3.72
C ARG A 72 7.50 8.97 2.44
N ARG A 73 6.46 9.81 2.33
CA ARG A 73 6.33 10.75 1.21
C ARG A 73 7.43 11.81 1.31
N THR A 74 7.96 12.19 0.17
CA THR A 74 8.84 13.34 -0.02
C THR A 74 8.01 14.62 -0.16
N ILE A 75 8.63 15.77 0.09
CA ILE A 75 7.98 17.09 -0.06
C ILE A 75 7.46 17.30 -1.49
N GLU A 76 8.15 16.77 -2.49
CA GLU A 76 7.74 16.85 -3.89
C GLU A 76 6.51 15.98 -4.16
N GLU A 77 6.49 14.75 -3.64
CA GLU A 77 5.33 13.87 -3.74
C GLU A 77 4.09 14.46 -3.07
N GLU A 78 4.25 15.18 -1.95
CA GLU A 78 3.16 15.90 -1.30
C GLU A 78 2.68 17.09 -2.14
N ARG A 79 3.59 17.91 -2.68
CA ARG A 79 3.23 19.05 -3.55
C ARG A 79 2.50 18.65 -4.82
N THR A 80 2.78 17.45 -5.33
CA THR A 80 2.24 16.95 -6.60
C THR A 80 1.05 16.02 -6.42
N ASP A 81 0.59 15.82 -5.18
CA ASP A 81 -0.42 14.82 -4.84
C ASP A 81 -0.14 13.43 -5.44
N ALA A 82 1.13 13.03 -5.40
CA ALA A 82 1.58 11.75 -5.91
C ALA A 82 0.88 10.59 -5.17
N PRO A 83 0.44 9.54 -5.89
CA PRO A 83 -0.16 8.36 -5.27
C PRO A 83 0.77 7.67 -4.28
N VAL A 84 0.21 7.14 -3.19
CA VAL A 84 0.98 6.43 -2.17
C VAL A 84 1.24 4.99 -2.61
N ALA A 85 2.46 4.72 -3.08
CA ALA A 85 2.88 3.40 -3.56
C ALA A 85 3.10 2.39 -2.42
N VAL A 86 2.63 1.16 -2.64
CA VAL A 86 2.69 0.08 -1.66
C VAL A 86 3.53 -1.09 -2.19
N ARG A 87 4.33 -1.70 -1.31
CA ARG A 87 5.20 -2.84 -1.59
C ARG A 87 4.96 -3.92 -0.53
N PHE A 88 5.19 -5.18 -0.85
CA PHE A 88 5.30 -6.20 0.19
C PHE A 88 6.68 -6.15 0.85
N PHE A 89 6.74 -6.58 2.11
CA PHE A 89 7.97 -6.87 2.81
C PHE A 89 8.08 -8.39 3.01
N VAL A 90 8.96 -9.02 2.27
CA VAL A 90 9.16 -10.49 2.24
C VAL A 90 10.65 -10.79 2.33
N ASP A 91 11.04 -11.81 3.09
CA ASP A 91 12.43 -12.25 3.22
C ASP A 91 13.42 -11.12 3.55
N SER A 92 13.02 -10.22 4.45
CA SER A 92 13.78 -9.01 4.84
C SER A 92 14.01 -7.99 3.73
N ARG A 93 13.25 -8.05 2.62
CA ARG A 93 13.38 -7.14 1.47
C ARG A 93 12.03 -6.58 1.05
N MET A 94 12.07 -5.41 0.42
CA MET A 94 10.90 -4.84 -0.25
C MET A 94 10.78 -5.41 -1.66
N THR A 95 9.55 -5.73 -2.07
CA THR A 95 9.25 -6.05 -3.47
C THR A 95 9.21 -4.78 -4.32
N PRO A 96 9.11 -4.91 -5.65
CA PRO A 96 8.53 -3.88 -6.50
C PRO A 96 7.12 -3.46 -6.03
N ILE A 97 6.58 -2.39 -6.62
CA ILE A 97 5.25 -1.87 -6.31
C ILE A 97 4.19 -2.94 -6.62
N VAL A 98 3.18 -3.06 -5.76
CA VAL A 98 2.04 -3.98 -5.93
C VAL A 98 0.70 -3.28 -6.00
N GLY A 99 0.70 -1.95 -5.87
CA GLY A 99 -0.48 -1.11 -5.98
C GLY A 99 -0.30 0.21 -5.22
N TYR A 100 -1.39 0.93 -5.11
CA TYR A 100 -1.44 2.26 -4.50
C TYR A 100 -2.59 2.35 -3.50
N ILE A 101 -2.42 3.14 -2.45
CA ILE A 101 -3.53 3.44 -1.55
C ILE A 101 -4.63 4.17 -2.35
N PRO A 102 -5.90 3.75 -2.25
CA PRO A 102 -6.99 4.44 -2.93
C PRO A 102 -7.10 5.90 -2.50
N ARG A 103 -7.47 6.77 -3.44
CA ARG A 103 -7.67 8.20 -3.17
C ARG A 103 -8.68 8.42 -2.04
N GLY A 104 -8.35 9.32 -1.12
CA GLY A 104 -9.13 9.63 0.08
C GLY A 104 -8.86 8.72 1.29
N LEU A 105 -8.01 7.69 1.15
CA LEU A 105 -7.63 6.78 2.24
C LEU A 105 -6.13 6.86 2.59
N GLU A 106 -5.38 7.74 1.94
CA GLU A 106 -3.95 7.93 2.16
C GLU A 106 -3.66 8.32 3.61
N ALA A 107 -4.41 9.29 4.14
CA ALA A 107 -4.25 9.76 5.51
C ALA A 107 -4.47 8.62 6.52
N VAL A 108 -5.44 7.73 6.27
CA VAL A 108 -5.71 6.57 7.11
C VAL A 108 -4.52 5.60 7.13
N ALA A 109 -3.95 5.30 5.95
CA ALA A 109 -2.81 4.40 5.85
C ALA A 109 -1.57 5.00 6.53
N LEU A 110 -1.29 6.28 6.30
CA LEU A 110 -0.16 6.99 6.90
C LEU A 110 -0.29 7.12 8.43
N ASP A 111 -1.47 7.52 8.93
CA ASP A 111 -1.71 7.61 10.37
C ASP A 111 -1.61 6.24 11.05
N THR A 112 -2.04 5.17 10.35
CA THR A 112 -1.84 3.79 10.85
C THR A 112 -0.36 3.47 11.07
N LEU A 113 0.53 3.88 10.17
CA LEU A 113 1.97 3.68 10.32
C LEU A 113 2.54 4.50 11.48
N THR A 114 2.14 5.77 11.59
CA THR A 114 2.54 6.65 12.71
C THR A 114 2.16 6.02 14.04
N ARG A 115 0.92 5.54 14.20
CA ARG A 115 0.48 4.89 15.44
C ARG A 115 1.23 3.59 15.74
N LEU A 116 1.60 2.81 14.72
CA LEU A 116 2.42 1.62 14.91
C LEU A 116 3.83 2.01 15.39
N GLU A 117 4.42 3.06 14.83
CA GLU A 117 5.70 3.63 15.24
C GLU A 117 5.66 4.11 16.69
N GLU A 118 4.65 4.92 17.06
CA GLU A 118 4.44 5.43 18.43
C GLU A 118 4.28 4.32 19.47
N ARG A 119 3.72 3.17 19.07
CA ARG A 119 3.57 1.99 19.93
C ARG A 119 4.82 1.10 19.98
N GLY A 120 5.91 1.50 19.32
CA GLY A 120 7.14 0.70 19.22
C GLY A 120 6.98 -0.59 18.42
N ARG A 121 5.95 -0.70 17.58
CA ARG A 121 5.73 -1.86 16.70
C ARG A 121 6.44 -1.66 15.37
N SER A 122 6.57 -2.73 14.60
CA SER A 122 7.01 -2.61 13.21
C SER A 122 6.06 -1.69 12.44
N THR A 123 6.62 -0.73 11.70
CA THR A 123 5.89 0.19 10.80
C THR A 123 5.44 -0.53 9.54
N ARG A 124 4.70 -1.63 9.71
CA ARG A 124 4.22 -2.50 8.65
C ARG A 124 2.79 -2.90 8.92
N ILE A 125 1.96 -2.83 7.89
CA ILE A 125 0.54 -3.16 7.97
C ILE A 125 0.38 -4.61 7.49
N PRO A 126 -0.33 -5.49 8.23
CA PRO A 126 -0.66 -6.82 7.74
C PRO A 126 -1.46 -6.75 6.45
N ALA A 127 -1.26 -7.70 5.54
CA ALA A 127 -1.93 -7.73 4.25
C ALA A 127 -2.35 -9.15 3.85
N ALA A 128 -3.26 -9.22 2.90
CA ALA A 128 -3.70 -10.45 2.25
C ALA A 128 -3.72 -10.27 0.73
N ILE A 129 -3.38 -11.34 0.02
CA ILE A 129 -3.62 -11.45 -1.42
C ILE A 129 -4.98 -12.13 -1.59
N VAL A 130 -5.85 -11.52 -2.39
CA VAL A 130 -7.21 -11.98 -2.65
C VAL A 130 -7.38 -12.24 -4.13
N LYS A 131 -7.70 -13.48 -4.49
CA LYS A 131 -8.01 -13.85 -5.87
C LYS A 131 -9.43 -13.44 -6.22
N THR A 132 -9.57 -12.71 -7.33
CA THR A 132 -10.87 -12.29 -7.87
C THR A 132 -11.01 -12.79 -9.31
N ARG A 133 -12.21 -12.65 -9.88
CA ARG A 133 -12.43 -12.92 -11.32
C ARG A 133 -11.62 -12.01 -12.25
N HIS A 134 -11.07 -10.91 -11.74
CA HIS A 134 -10.32 -9.92 -12.50
C HIS A 134 -8.81 -9.95 -12.18
N GLY A 135 -8.34 -10.98 -11.47
CA GLY A 135 -6.94 -11.09 -11.04
C GLY A 135 -6.75 -11.04 -9.53
N LEU A 136 -5.49 -11.00 -9.11
CA LEU A 136 -5.05 -10.89 -7.73
C LEU A 136 -5.16 -9.44 -7.25
N ARG A 137 -5.66 -9.27 -6.04
CA ARG A 137 -5.79 -7.98 -5.35
C ARG A 137 -5.06 -8.03 -4.03
N VAL A 138 -4.54 -6.88 -3.60
CA VAL A 138 -3.90 -6.75 -2.29
C VAL A 138 -4.83 -6.00 -1.36
N SER A 139 -5.09 -6.58 -0.18
CA SER A 139 -5.89 -5.97 0.87
C SER A 139 -5.03 -5.72 2.10
N LEU A 140 -4.95 -4.47 2.55
CA LEU A 140 -4.34 -4.08 3.81
C LEU A 140 -5.33 -4.33 4.93
N LEU A 141 -4.95 -5.17 5.88
CA LEU A 141 -5.79 -5.60 7.00
C LEU A 141 -5.63 -4.60 8.16
N VAL A 142 -5.88 -3.32 7.89
CA VAL A 142 -5.68 -2.21 8.84
C VAL A 142 -6.40 -2.42 10.16
N GLY A 143 -7.57 -3.09 10.17
CA GLY A 143 -8.30 -3.45 11.38
C GLY A 143 -7.48 -4.29 12.38
N GLN A 144 -6.51 -5.05 11.90
CA GLN A 144 -5.61 -5.88 12.73
C GLN A 144 -4.51 -5.07 13.43
N THR A 145 -4.43 -3.76 13.16
CA THR A 145 -3.46 -2.83 13.76
C THR A 145 -4.03 -2.00 14.92
N ARG A 146 -5.30 -2.22 15.28
CA ARG A 146 -6.03 -1.47 16.32
C ARG A 146 -5.28 -1.41 17.65
#